data_AF-A0A966LYW5-F1
#
_entry.id   AF-A0A966LYW5-F1
#
_cell.length_a   1.000
_cell.length_b   1.000
_cell.length_c   1.000
_cell.angle_alpha   90.00
_cell.angle_beta   90.00
_cell.angle_gamma   90.00
#
_symmetry.space_group_name_H-M   'P 1'
#
loop_
_entity.id
_entity.type
_entity.pdbx_description
1 polymer ?
#
loop_
_entity_poly.entity_id
_entity_poly.type
_entity_poly.pdbx_seq_one_letter_code
_entity_poly.pdbx_strand_id
1 'polypeptide(L)'
;MKKYIFIFIFFILSANVFSANEELKNKIYKNIRCIVCQGQSIYESNSDFAIDLKKLISKKLDNGENEKQIYEFLISRYGDWIVFNPGLNFNSLALWLLPLIVFMIGGFLIFRLNNNK
;
A
#
# COMPACT_ATOMS: atom_id res chain seq x y z
N MET A 1 44.42 22.42 -4.57
CA MET A 1 43.08 23.06 -4.55
C MET A 1 42.00 22.19 -5.21
N LYS A 2 42.17 21.70 -6.46
CA LYS A 2 41.20 20.78 -7.12
C LYS A 2 40.94 19.45 -6.36
N LYS A 3 41.93 18.91 -5.65
CA LYS A 3 41.81 17.63 -4.91
C LYS A 3 40.85 17.72 -3.71
N TYR A 4 40.78 18.86 -3.03
CA TYR A 4 39.85 19.09 -1.92
C TYR A 4 38.42 19.38 -2.41
N ILE A 5 38.27 20.04 -3.56
CA ILE A 5 36.97 20.22 -4.24
C ILE A 5 36.34 18.86 -4.61
N PHE A 6 37.13 17.91 -5.11
CA PHE A 6 36.64 16.58 -5.46
C PHE A 6 36.20 15.77 -4.22
N ILE A 7 36.95 15.88 -3.12
CA ILE A 7 36.60 15.25 -1.83
C ILE A 7 35.33 15.88 -1.23
N PHE A 8 35.17 17.20 -1.34
CA PHE A 8 33.99 17.90 -0.83
C PHE A 8 32.73 17.58 -1.65
N ILE A 9 32.84 17.47 -2.97
CA ILE A 9 31.75 17.02 -3.86
C ILE A 9 31.35 15.57 -3.54
N PHE A 10 32.32 14.69 -3.29
CA PHE A 10 32.05 13.30 -2.88
C PHE A 10 31.33 13.21 -1.52
N PHE A 11 31.67 14.11 -0.59
CA PHE A 11 31.05 14.19 0.74
C PHE A 11 29.63 14.76 0.72
N ILE A 12 29.32 15.69 -0.20
CA ILE A 12 27.95 16.22 -0.38
C ILE A 12 27.04 15.19 -1.09
N LEU A 13 27.59 14.36 -1.98
CA LEU A 13 26.81 13.36 -2.72
C LEU A 13 26.30 12.21 -1.82
N SER A 14 27.05 11.85 -0.78
CA SER A 14 26.69 10.75 0.13
C SER A 14 25.58 11.11 1.12
N ALA A 15 25.44 12.37 1.53
CA ALA A 15 24.42 12.80 2.49
C ALA A 15 22.98 12.65 1.96
N ASN A 16 22.77 12.87 0.65
CA ASN A 16 21.44 12.84 0.03
C ASN A 16 20.88 11.41 -0.12
N VAL A 17 21.74 10.39 -0.19
CA VAL A 17 21.34 8.99 -0.39
C VAL A 17 20.73 8.38 0.88
N PHE A 18 21.16 8.83 2.07
CA PHE A 18 20.70 8.24 3.33
C PHE A 18 19.25 8.60 3.67
N SER A 19 18.82 9.85 3.47
CA SER A 19 17.43 10.28 3.75
C SER A 19 16.39 9.61 2.86
N ALA A 20 16.73 9.31 1.60
CA ALA A 20 15.78 8.78 0.63
C ALA A 20 15.21 7.39 1.03
N ASN A 21 16.03 6.56 1.68
CA ASN A 21 15.62 5.20 2.06
C ASN A 21 14.70 5.16 3.28
N GLU A 22 14.85 6.10 4.21
CA GLU A 22 14.02 6.14 5.41
C GLU A 22 12.60 6.62 5.10
N GLU A 23 12.48 7.59 4.19
CA GLU A 23 11.18 8.10 3.73
C GLU A 23 10.37 6.99 3.03
N LEU A 24 11.02 6.18 2.19
CA LEU A 24 10.38 5.04 1.53
C LEU A 24 9.90 3.98 2.53
N LYS A 25 10.74 3.61 3.51
CA LYS A 25 10.37 2.65 4.57
C LYS A 25 9.14 3.16 5.34
N ASN A 26 9.16 4.43 5.73
CA ASN A 26 8.06 5.05 6.46
C ASN A 26 6.76 5.09 5.64
N LYS A 27 6.85 5.36 4.33
CA LYS A 27 5.70 5.29 3.42
C LYS A 27 5.09 3.89 3.39
N ILE A 28 5.93 2.86 3.25
CA ILE A 28 5.49 1.45 3.25
C ILE A 28 4.84 1.10 4.59
N TYR A 29 5.45 1.48 5.71
CA TYR A 29 4.92 1.16 7.05
C TYR A 29 3.58 1.84 7.34
N LYS A 30 3.37 3.07 6.86
CA LYS A 30 2.10 3.78 7.02
C LYS A 30 0.98 3.14 6.20
N ASN A 31 1.31 2.54 5.05
CA ASN A 31 0.33 1.89 4.18
C ASN A 31 -0.05 0.47 4.64
N ILE A 32 0.59 -0.06 5.66
CA ILE A 32 0.34 -1.42 6.16
C ILE A 32 -0.35 -1.34 7.53
N ARG A 33 -1.46 -2.06 7.66
CA ARG A 33 -2.25 -2.18 8.89
C ARG A 33 -1.63 -3.19 9.85
N CYS A 34 -1.71 -2.89 11.15
CA CYS A 34 -1.45 -3.89 12.17
C CYS A 34 -2.73 -4.69 12.44
N ILE A 35 -2.73 -5.98 12.05
CA ILE A 35 -3.91 -6.87 12.15
C ILE A 35 -4.29 -7.16 13.61
N VAL A 36 -3.32 -7.11 14.52
CA VAL A 36 -3.51 -7.37 15.95
C VAL A 36 -3.80 -6.10 16.74
N CYS A 37 -3.80 -4.93 16.10
CA CYS A 37 -3.96 -3.63 16.75
C CYS A 37 -5.31 -3.00 16.44
N GLN A 38 -5.79 -2.12 17.32
CA GLN A 38 -7.06 -1.42 17.15
C GLN A 38 -6.93 -0.28 16.12
N GLY A 39 -7.05 -0.62 14.82
CA GLY A 39 -7.16 0.36 13.74
C GLY A 39 -5.89 1.16 13.43
N GLN A 40 -4.72 0.68 13.83
CA GLN A 40 -3.44 1.37 13.67
C GLN A 40 -2.62 0.80 12.51
N SER A 41 -1.72 1.63 11.96
CA SER A 41 -0.68 1.16 11.05
C SER A 41 0.43 0.43 11.79
N ILE A 42 1.24 -0.37 11.06
CA ILE A 42 2.46 -0.94 11.65
C ILE A 42 3.48 0.15 11.98
N TYR A 43 3.42 1.30 11.32
CA TYR A 43 4.27 2.45 11.62
C TYR A 43 4.04 2.94 13.06
N GLU A 44 2.78 3.16 13.43
CA GLU A 44 2.37 3.70 14.73
C GLU A 44 2.39 2.65 15.85
N SER A 45 2.18 1.38 15.50
CA SER A 45 2.15 0.31 16.49
C SER A 45 3.56 -0.18 16.90
N ASN A 46 3.68 -0.49 18.20
CA ASN A 46 4.82 -1.16 18.82
C ASN A 46 4.49 -2.59 19.29
N SER A 47 3.48 -3.24 18.71
CA SER A 47 3.21 -4.67 18.97
C SER A 47 4.34 -5.55 18.43
N ASP A 48 4.52 -6.74 19.02
CA ASP A 48 5.51 -7.72 18.54
C ASP A 48 5.28 -8.04 17.05
N PHE A 49 4.02 -8.17 16.63
CA PHE A 49 3.65 -8.33 15.22
C PHE A 49 4.14 -7.18 14.34
N ALA A 50 3.94 -5.93 14.75
CA ALA A 50 4.38 -4.77 13.98
C ALA A 50 5.92 -4.70 13.89
N ILE A 51 6.62 -5.04 14.98
CA ILE A 51 8.09 -5.07 15.02
C ILE A 51 8.63 -6.15 14.08
N ASP A 52 8.04 -7.34 14.10
CA ASP A 52 8.44 -8.44 13.22
C ASP A 52 8.16 -8.13 11.75
N LEU A 53 7.03 -7.48 11.45
CA LEU A 53 6.73 -7.03 10.09
C LEU A 53 7.71 -5.95 9.61
N LYS A 54 8.05 -4.97 10.46
CA LYS A 54 9.05 -3.93 10.16
C LYS A 54 10.42 -4.53 9.82
N LYS A 55 10.85 -5.55 10.59
CA LYS A 55 12.09 -6.30 10.33
C LYS A 55 12.02 -7.06 9.01
N LEU A 56 10.91 -7.76 8.75
CA LEU A 56 10.70 -8.51 7.52
C LEU A 56 10.75 -7.62 6.28
N ILE A 57 10.04 -6.49 6.31
CA ILE A 57 10.00 -5.52 5.21
C ILE A 57 11.38 -4.91 4.99
N SER A 58 12.10 -4.55 6.06
CA SER A 58 13.48 -4.05 5.96
C SER A 58 14.36 -5.05 5.22
N LYS A 59 14.30 -6.33 5.61
CA LYS A 59 15.07 -7.39 4.96
C LYS A 59 14.72 -7.55 3.47
N LYS A 60 13.44 -7.40 3.10
CA LYS A 60 13.01 -7.47 1.70
C LYS A 60 13.50 -6.28 0.87
N LEU A 61 13.47 -5.08 1.43
CA LEU A 61 14.04 -3.89 0.78
C LEU A 61 15.56 -4.03 0.60
N ASP A 62 16.25 -4.56 1.61
CA ASP A 62 17.69 -4.80 1.55
C ASP A 62 18.04 -5.90 0.51
N ASN A 63 17.12 -6.83 0.25
CA ASN A 63 17.22 -7.81 -0.84
C ASN A 63 16.90 -7.22 -2.24
N GLY A 64 16.56 -5.94 -2.34
CA GLY A 64 16.23 -5.27 -3.60
C GLY A 64 14.79 -5.51 -4.10
N GLU A 65 13.88 -6.00 -3.25
CA GLU A 65 12.47 -6.11 -3.61
C GLU A 65 11.83 -4.72 -3.69
N ASN A 66 10.92 -4.54 -4.66
CA ASN A 66 10.18 -3.29 -4.81
C ASN A 66 8.93 -3.22 -3.89
N GLU A 67 8.39 -2.01 -3.72
CA GLU A 67 7.19 -1.75 -2.91
C GLU A 67 6.00 -2.67 -3.27
N LYS A 68 5.76 -2.90 -4.57
CA LYS A 68 4.65 -3.72 -5.08
C LYS A 68 4.82 -5.20 -4.71
N GLN A 69 6.02 -5.74 -4.84
CA GLN A 69 6.36 -7.12 -4.49
C GLN A 69 6.17 -7.37 -3.00
N ILE A 70 6.54 -6.39 -2.17
CA ILE A 70 6.33 -6.46 -0.72
C ILE A 70 4.83 -6.52 -0.39
N TYR A 71 4.02 -5.67 -1.02
CA TYR A 71 2.56 -5.70 -0.83
C TYR A 71 1.93 -6.99 -1.33
N GLU A 72 2.29 -7.46 -2.52
CA GLU A 72 1.80 -8.74 -3.06
C GLU A 72 2.15 -9.91 -2.14
N PHE A 73 3.37 -9.93 -1.61
CA PHE A 73 3.78 -10.94 -0.63
C PHE A 73 2.94 -10.87 0.64
N LEU A 74 2.71 -9.68 1.20
CA LEU A 74 1.89 -9.51 2.39
C LEU A 74 0.42 -9.87 2.16
N ILE A 75 -0.15 -9.47 1.02
CA ILE A 75 -1.53 -9.80 0.63
C ILE A 75 -1.70 -11.31 0.47
N SER A 76 -0.74 -12.00 -0.16
CA SER A 76 -0.81 -13.46 -0.33
C SER A 76 -0.81 -14.24 0.99
N ARG A 77 -0.23 -13.66 2.05
CA ARG A 77 -0.11 -14.25 3.38
C ARG A 77 -1.22 -13.86 4.35
N TYR A 78 -1.66 -12.60 4.29
CA TYR A 78 -2.53 -11.98 5.28
C TYR A 78 -3.85 -11.44 4.71
N GLY A 79 -4.03 -11.48 3.39
CA GLY A 79 -5.21 -10.99 2.66
C GLY A 79 -5.11 -9.52 2.25
N ASP A 80 -6.04 -9.09 1.39
CA ASP A 80 -6.10 -7.72 0.84
C ASP A 80 -6.22 -6.64 1.93
N TRP A 81 -6.81 -6.98 3.08
CA TRP A 81 -7.07 -6.03 4.18
C TRP A 81 -5.81 -5.55 4.91
N ILE A 82 -4.68 -6.25 4.78
CA ILE A 82 -3.43 -5.84 5.44
C ILE A 82 -2.89 -4.50 4.90
N VAL A 83 -3.22 -4.14 3.66
CA VAL A 83 -2.82 -2.87 3.05
C VAL A 83 -3.99 -1.89 3.12
N PHE A 84 -3.73 -0.60 3.33
CA PHE A 84 -4.81 0.41 3.33
C PHE A 84 -5.43 0.58 1.94
N ASN A 85 -4.60 0.53 0.90
CA ASN A 85 -5.01 0.62 -0.49
C ASN A 85 -4.57 -0.63 -1.28
N PRO A 86 -5.24 -1.79 -1.09
CA PRO A 86 -5.07 -2.91 -2.00
C PRO A 86 -5.60 -2.45 -3.37
N GLY A 87 -4.82 -2.68 -4.44
CA GLY A 87 -5.21 -2.26 -5.79
C GLY A 87 -6.60 -2.77 -6.20
N LEU A 88 -7.12 -2.26 -7.31
CA LEU A 88 -8.42 -2.69 -7.82
C LEU A 88 -8.37 -4.16 -8.26
N ASN A 89 -8.90 -5.04 -7.41
CA ASN A 89 -9.08 -6.46 -7.73
C ASN A 89 -10.41 -6.67 -8.48
N PHE A 90 -10.49 -7.72 -9.33
CA PHE A 90 -11.71 -8.07 -10.06
C PHE A 90 -12.92 -8.28 -9.14
N ASN A 91 -12.71 -8.86 -7.96
CA ASN A 91 -13.77 -9.08 -6.97
C ASN A 91 -14.34 -7.76 -6.45
N SER A 92 -13.47 -6.79 -6.14
CA SER A 92 -13.89 -5.45 -5.73
C SER A 92 -14.71 -4.79 -6.84
N LEU A 93 -14.25 -4.87 -8.09
CA LEU A 93 -14.98 -4.30 -9.22
C LEU A 93 -16.36 -4.95 -9.41
N ALA A 94 -16.46 -6.28 -9.29
CA ALA A 94 -17.71 -7.00 -9.39
C ALA A 94 -18.73 -6.59 -8.30
N LEU A 95 -18.26 -6.42 -7.06
CA LEU A 95 -19.09 -5.93 -5.95
C LEU A 95 -19.60 -4.50 -6.19
N TRP A 96 -18.76 -3.63 -6.76
CA TRP A 96 -19.14 -2.25 -7.11
C TRP A 96 -20.08 -2.15 -8.33
N LEU A 97 -20.02 -3.11 -9.25
CA LEU A 97 -20.94 -3.20 -10.39
C LEU A 97 -22.35 -3.64 -9.98
N LEU A 98 -22.50 -4.40 -8.89
CA LEU A 98 -23.78 -4.94 -8.45
C LEU A 98 -24.84 -3.86 -8.18
N PRO A 99 -24.58 -2.78 -7.40
CA PRO A 99 -25.53 -1.67 -7.24
C PRO A 99 -25.96 -1.03 -8.57
N LEU A 100 -25.02 -0.89 -9.51
CA LEU A 100 -25.27 -0.27 -10.82
C LEU A 100 -26.20 -1.16 -11.66
N ILE A 101 -25.98 -2.48 -11.64
CA ILE A 101 -26.84 -3.46 -12.30
C ILE A 101 -28.25 -3.43 -11.70
N VAL A 102 -28.38 -3.45 -10.37
CA VAL A 102 -29.68 -3.40 -9.68
C VAL A 102 -30.43 -2.11 -10.00
N PHE A 103 -29.73 -0.97 -10.02
CA PHE A 103 -30.30 0.32 -10.38
C PHE A 103 -30.82 0.35 -11.83
N MET A 104 -30.03 -0.18 -12.77
CA MET A 104 -30.43 -0.27 -14.18
C MET A 104 -31.65 -1.17 -14.38
N ILE A 105 -31.68 -2.33 -13.72
CA ILE A 105 -32.82 -3.26 -13.79
C ILE A 105 -34.06 -2.63 -13.16
N GLY A 106 -33.94 -2.04 -11.97
CA GLY A 106 -35.04 -1.38 -11.27
C GLY A 106 -35.64 -0.23 -12.09
N GLY A 107 -34.78 0.66 -12.61
CA GLY A 107 -35.20 1.77 -13.47
C GLY A 107 -35.89 1.29 -14.76
N PHE A 108 -35.36 0.24 -15.40
CA PHE A 108 -35.95 -0.35 -16.60
C PHE A 108 -37.35 -0.93 -16.33
N LEU A 109 -37.52 -1.64 -15.21
CA LEU A 109 -38.82 -2.20 -14.83
C LEU A 109 -39.87 -1.12 -14.57
N ILE A 110 -39.50 -0.05 -13.85
CA ILE A 110 -40.39 1.08 -13.58
C ILE A 110 -40.80 1.77 -14.89
N PHE A 111 -39.85 2.05 -15.78
CA PHE A 111 -40.11 2.66 -17.09
C PHE A 111 -41.09 1.81 -17.92
N ARG A 112 -40.89 0.49 -17.95
CA ARG A 112 -41.77 -0.44 -18.67
C ARG A 112 -43.19 -0.49 -18.09
N LEU A 113 -43.33 -0.46 -16.77
CA LEU A 113 -44.63 -0.44 -16.10
C LEU A 113 -45.39 0.86 -16.36
N ASN A 114 -44.69 1.99 -16.42
CA ASN A 114 -45.31 3.29 -16.70
C ASN A 114 -45.81 3.41 -18.14
N ASN A 115 -45.07 2.87 -19.13
CA ASN A 115 -45.49 2.92 -20.54
C ASN A 115 -46.64 1.97 -20.90
N ASN A 116 -46.97 1.01 -20.04
CA ASN A 116 -48.05 0.04 -20.26
C ASN A 116 -49.39 0.48 -19.61
N LYS A 117 -49.44 1.63 -18.95
CA LYS A 117 -50.67 2.32 -18.54
C LYS A 117 -51.02 3.40 -19.56
#